data_AF-A0A3D3BNY6-F1
#
_entry.id   AF-A0A3D3BNY6-F1
#
_cell.length_a   1.000
_cell.length_b   1.000
_cell.length_c   1.000
_cell.angle_alpha   90.00
_cell.angle_beta   90.00
_cell.angle_gamma   90.00
#
_symmetry.space_group_name_H-M   'P 1'
#
loop_
_entity.id
_entity.type
_entity.pdbx_description
1 polymer ?
#
loop_
_entity_poly.entity_id
_entity_poly.type
_entity_poly.pdbx_seq_one_letter_code
_entity_poly.pdbx_strand_id
1 'polypeptide(L)'
;MRTDTIVHVVHVHAEGEVGDVVVGGIQPPPGDSLWEQARWVARDGALRAFLLNEPRGGVFRHVNLLVPAKDPSANVGFIIMEPEDTPPMSGSNAMCVAAALVETGQVPMVEPMTDVVLEAPAGVVRVRVACSNGAVDSLSLTNVPSFVERRDEILSVPGIGDVRVDTAFGGDSFVIASAVDLDVDVRAEDARRLADVGRAICDAANAQWTFEHPTLPDWKHFSFAYLTG
;
A
#
# COMPACT_ATOMS: atom_id res chain seq x y z
N MET A 1 18.24 25.64 -14.01
CA MET A 1 18.79 24.30 -14.33
C MET A 1 18.18 23.86 -15.66
N ARG A 2 18.94 23.24 -16.57
CA ARG A 2 18.35 22.44 -17.66
C ARG A 2 18.23 21.02 -17.12
N THR A 3 17.02 20.57 -16.85
CA THR A 3 16.73 19.23 -16.33
C THR A 3 15.90 18.48 -17.35
N ASP A 4 16.29 17.25 -17.67
CA ASP A 4 15.59 16.42 -18.66
C ASP A 4 14.32 15.76 -18.08
N THR A 5 14.15 15.78 -16.76
CA THR A 5 12.97 15.24 -16.07
C THR A 5 12.69 16.07 -14.81
N ILE A 6 11.43 16.46 -14.63
CA ILE A 6 10.92 17.19 -13.47
C ILE A 6 9.70 16.41 -12.98
N VAL A 7 9.68 16.04 -11.70
CA VAL A 7 8.56 15.35 -11.06
C VAL A 7 8.07 16.20 -9.89
N HIS A 8 6.77 16.44 -9.83
CA HIS A 8 6.12 17.19 -8.77
C HIS A 8 5.54 16.21 -7.75
N VAL A 9 5.97 16.34 -6.50
CA VAL A 9 5.60 15.42 -5.41
C VAL A 9 5.04 16.24 -4.24
N VAL A 10 3.92 15.80 -3.69
CA VAL A 10 3.39 16.25 -2.40
C VAL A 10 3.84 15.25 -1.36
N HIS A 11 4.56 15.72 -0.33
CA HIS A 11 5.03 14.87 0.75
C HIS A 11 3.96 14.75 1.83
N VAL A 12 3.59 13.51 2.16
CA VAL A 12 2.50 13.21 3.11
C VAL A 12 2.88 11.97 3.92
N HIS A 13 2.38 11.90 5.15
CA HIS A 13 2.34 10.66 5.91
C HIS A 13 0.94 10.44 6.49
N ALA A 14 0.54 9.19 6.70
CA ALA A 14 -0.66 8.82 7.43
C ALA A 14 -0.25 8.07 8.69
N GLU A 15 -0.50 8.64 9.86
CA GLU A 15 -0.15 8.04 11.16
C GLU A 15 1.34 7.63 11.30
N GLY A 16 2.23 8.39 10.66
CA GLY A 16 3.68 8.18 10.66
C GLY A 16 4.22 7.42 9.44
N GLU A 17 3.35 6.74 8.68
CA GLU A 17 3.75 6.00 7.48
C GLU A 17 3.82 6.93 6.26
N VAL A 18 4.98 7.00 5.60
CA VAL A 18 5.19 7.91 4.46
C VAL A 18 4.43 7.41 3.23
N GLY A 19 3.66 8.29 2.60
CA GLY A 19 2.92 8.03 1.37
C GLY A 19 2.97 9.26 0.45
N ASP A 20 4.13 9.51 -0.15
CA ASP A 20 4.33 10.64 -1.04
C ASP A 20 3.43 10.52 -2.29
N VAL A 21 2.99 11.64 -2.88
CA VAL A 21 2.05 11.63 -4.01
C VAL A 21 2.63 12.39 -5.19
N VAL A 22 2.85 11.70 -6.31
CA VAL A 22 3.28 12.30 -7.58
C VAL A 22 2.06 12.93 -8.25
N VAL A 23 2.07 14.26 -8.34
CA VAL A 23 0.97 15.07 -8.88
C VAL A 23 1.26 15.66 -10.27
N GLY A 24 2.47 15.46 -10.80
CA GLY A 24 2.81 15.95 -12.12
C GLY A 24 4.21 15.54 -12.59
N GLY A 25 4.44 15.64 -13.90
CA GLY A 25 5.73 15.36 -14.53
C GLY A 25 5.92 13.92 -15.01
N ILE A 26 5.00 13.02 -14.68
CA ILE A 26 5.00 11.62 -15.12
C ILE A 26 3.74 11.36 -15.97
N GLN A 27 3.90 10.70 -17.11
CA GLN A 27 2.78 10.29 -17.95
C GLN A 27 2.15 8.99 -17.41
N PRO A 28 0.83 8.78 -17.58
CA PRO A 28 0.20 7.53 -17.21
C PRO A 28 0.86 6.32 -17.91
N PRO A 29 1.12 5.21 -17.19
CA PRO A 29 1.63 3.99 -17.79
C PRO A 29 0.66 3.43 -18.86
N PRO A 30 1.16 2.65 -19.84
CA PRO A 30 0.29 1.91 -20.75
C PRO A 30 -0.51 0.83 -20.00
N GLY A 31 -1.74 0.60 -20.45
CA GLY A 31 -2.65 -0.41 -19.88
C GLY A 31 -4.11 0.01 -20.03
N ASP A 32 -4.99 -0.96 -20.26
CA ASP A 32 -6.43 -0.75 -20.40
C ASP A 32 -7.13 -0.74 -19.03
N SER A 33 -6.54 -1.38 -18.03
CA SER A 33 -6.95 -1.34 -16.62
C SER A 33 -5.88 -0.72 -15.71
N LEU A 34 -6.28 -0.25 -14.53
CA LEU A 34 -5.31 0.26 -13.54
C LEU A 34 -4.39 -0.86 -13.02
N TRP A 35 -4.88 -2.10 -12.97
CA TRP A 35 -4.07 -3.29 -12.68
C TRP A 35 -2.93 -3.47 -13.70
N GLU A 36 -3.24 -3.38 -15.00
CA GLU A 36 -2.24 -3.51 -16.07
C GLU A 36 -1.18 -2.40 -15.99
N GLN A 37 -1.60 -1.16 -15.71
CA GLN A 37 -0.69 -0.03 -15.50
C GLN A 37 0.25 -0.28 -14.31
N ALA A 38 -0.29 -0.77 -13.19
CA ALA A 38 0.51 -1.14 -12.02
C ALA A 38 1.50 -2.28 -12.33
N ARG A 39 1.06 -3.33 -13.05
CA ARG A 39 1.96 -4.40 -13.53
C ARG A 39 3.03 -3.89 -14.48
N TRP A 40 2.74 -2.88 -15.30
CA TRP A 40 3.74 -2.23 -16.14
C TRP A 40 4.79 -1.50 -15.29
N VAL A 41 4.36 -0.69 -14.31
CA VAL A 41 5.27 0.03 -13.40
C VAL A 41 6.16 -0.94 -12.62
N ALA A 42 5.59 -2.05 -12.14
CA ALA A 42 6.33 -3.09 -11.44
C ALA A 42 7.41 -3.74 -12.31
N ARG A 43 7.07 -4.07 -13.58
CA ARG A 43 7.99 -4.73 -14.52
C ARG A 43 9.07 -3.81 -15.09
N ASP A 44 8.71 -2.57 -15.41
CA ASP A 44 9.65 -1.58 -15.96
C ASP A 44 10.64 -1.12 -14.89
N GLY A 45 10.14 -0.83 -13.68
CA GLY A 45 10.96 -0.53 -12.50
C GLY A 45 11.72 0.81 -12.53
N ALA A 46 11.79 1.52 -13.67
CA ALA A 46 12.59 2.74 -13.77
C ALA A 46 12.05 3.86 -12.87
N LEU A 47 10.73 4.04 -12.86
CA LEU A 47 10.07 5.04 -12.01
C LEU A 47 10.23 4.71 -10.52
N ARG A 48 10.04 3.44 -10.16
CA ARG A 48 10.23 2.94 -8.79
C ARG A 48 11.66 3.25 -8.32
N ALA A 49 12.67 2.86 -9.09
CA ALA A 49 14.06 3.11 -8.76
C ALA A 49 14.39 4.60 -8.67
N PHE A 50 13.82 5.43 -9.55
CA PHE A 50 14.05 6.87 -9.54
C PHE A 50 13.51 7.56 -8.26
N LEU A 51 12.36 7.12 -7.76
CA LEU A 51 11.66 7.77 -6.64
C LEU A 51 11.95 7.13 -5.28
N LEU A 52 12.14 5.81 -5.22
CA LEU A 52 12.28 5.06 -3.97
C LEU A 52 13.74 4.87 -3.54
N ASN A 53 14.70 4.85 -4.46
CA ASN A 53 16.09 4.66 -4.09
C ASN A 53 16.73 5.97 -3.60
N GLU A 54 17.74 5.83 -2.76
CA GLU A 54 18.69 6.90 -2.49
C GLU A 54 19.34 7.37 -3.82
N PRO A 55 19.58 8.69 -3.98
CA PRO A 55 19.58 9.73 -2.94
C PRO A 55 18.26 10.50 -2.79
N ARG A 56 17.18 10.10 -3.48
CA ARG A 56 15.90 10.85 -3.48
C ARG A 56 14.92 10.26 -2.47
N GLY A 57 14.85 8.94 -2.43
CA GLY A 57 13.96 8.19 -1.55
C GLY A 57 14.67 7.64 -0.33
N GLY A 58 14.46 6.35 -0.09
CA GLY A 58 14.90 5.58 1.06
C GLY A 58 13.89 4.48 1.35
N VAL A 59 14.32 3.38 1.96
CA VAL A 59 13.49 2.18 2.20
C VAL A 59 12.22 2.44 3.04
N PHE A 60 12.16 3.57 3.75
CA PHE A 60 11.01 3.97 4.56
C PHE A 60 9.91 4.69 3.77
N ARG A 61 10.10 4.92 2.46
CA ARG A 61 9.16 5.67 1.63
C ARG A 61 8.28 4.77 0.80
N HIS A 62 7.03 5.21 0.66
CA HIS A 62 6.10 4.80 -0.37
C HIS A 62 5.80 6.00 -1.26
N VAL A 63 5.60 5.75 -2.55
CA VAL A 63 5.28 6.80 -3.51
C VAL A 63 4.10 6.37 -4.37
N ASN A 64 3.12 7.26 -4.49
CA ASN A 64 1.86 7.03 -5.18
C ASN A 64 1.83 7.84 -6.47
N LEU A 65 1.71 7.17 -7.62
CA LEU A 65 1.54 7.84 -8.90
C LEU A 65 0.05 8.08 -9.17
N LEU A 66 -0.37 9.34 -9.25
CA LEU A 66 -1.71 9.67 -9.74
C LEU A 66 -1.80 9.44 -11.25
N VAL A 67 -2.89 8.83 -11.67
CA VAL A 67 -3.24 8.58 -13.08
C VAL A 67 -4.73 8.79 -13.30
N PRO A 68 -5.18 9.05 -14.54
CA PRO A 68 -6.61 9.01 -14.86
C PRO A 68 -7.21 7.66 -14.45
N ALA A 69 -8.34 7.70 -13.73
CA ALA A 69 -9.10 6.50 -13.42
C ALA A 69 -9.60 5.81 -14.69
N LYS A 70 -9.68 4.48 -14.63
CA LYS A 70 -10.34 3.62 -15.61
C LYS A 70 -11.78 3.33 -15.20
N ASP A 71 -12.07 3.25 -13.90
CA ASP A 71 -13.43 3.16 -13.38
C ASP A 71 -14.10 4.55 -13.43
N PRO A 72 -15.26 4.69 -14.11
CA PRO A 72 -15.93 5.99 -14.28
C PRO A 72 -16.51 6.57 -12.99
N SER A 73 -16.59 5.78 -11.90
CA SER A 73 -17.06 6.25 -10.61
C SER A 73 -15.95 6.87 -9.74
N ALA A 74 -14.68 6.66 -10.09
CA ALA A 74 -13.54 7.18 -9.36
C ALA A 74 -13.13 8.58 -9.82
N ASN A 75 -12.70 9.42 -8.88
CA ASN A 75 -12.15 10.75 -9.17
C ASN A 75 -10.76 10.65 -9.81
N VAL A 76 -9.93 9.72 -9.33
CA VAL A 76 -8.56 9.51 -9.79
C VAL A 76 -8.12 8.07 -9.51
N GLY A 77 -7.26 7.54 -10.38
CA GLY A 77 -6.54 6.30 -10.13
C GLY A 77 -5.21 6.56 -9.45
N PHE A 78 -4.74 5.64 -8.63
CA PHE A 78 -3.40 5.74 -8.04
C PHE A 78 -2.68 4.41 -8.07
N ILE A 79 -1.38 4.44 -8.36
CA ILE A 79 -0.50 3.26 -8.37
C ILE A 79 0.47 3.40 -7.21
N ILE A 80 0.42 2.43 -6.30
CA ILE A 80 1.29 2.38 -5.12
C ILE A 80 2.65 1.78 -5.51
N MET A 81 3.73 2.46 -5.14
CA MET A 81 5.09 1.94 -5.24
C MET A 81 5.67 1.86 -3.84
N GLU A 82 5.73 0.65 -3.31
CA GLU A 82 6.39 0.32 -2.05
C GLU A 82 7.85 -0.12 -2.31
N PRO A 83 8.72 -0.22 -1.28
CA PRO A 83 10.13 -0.52 -1.48
C PRO A 83 10.39 -1.75 -2.36
N GLU A 84 9.67 -2.84 -2.13
CA GLU A 84 9.87 -4.11 -2.85
C GLU A 84 8.68 -4.52 -3.73
N ASP A 85 7.51 -3.90 -3.60
CA ASP A 85 6.32 -4.29 -4.37
C ASP A 85 5.51 -3.10 -4.90
N THR A 86 4.65 -3.38 -5.87
CA THR A 86 3.58 -2.49 -6.33
C THR A 86 2.28 -3.24 -6.04
N PRO A 87 1.66 -3.05 -4.88
CA PRO A 87 0.57 -3.91 -4.42
C PRO A 87 -0.79 -3.57 -5.04
N PRO A 88 -1.82 -4.41 -4.80
CA PRO A 88 -3.19 -4.12 -5.20
C PRO A 88 -3.76 -2.90 -4.46
N MET A 89 -3.50 -2.74 -3.17
CA MET A 89 -4.00 -1.64 -2.36
C MET A 89 -3.11 -1.45 -1.12
N SER A 90 -2.97 -0.21 -0.65
CA SER A 90 -2.30 0.12 0.61
C SER A 90 -3.08 1.22 1.34
N GLY A 91 -3.51 0.95 2.57
CA GLY A 91 -4.49 1.78 3.29
C GLY A 91 -3.95 3.16 3.69
N SER A 92 -2.73 3.21 4.26
CA SER A 92 -2.04 4.46 4.60
C SER A 92 -1.84 5.33 3.36
N ASN A 93 -1.37 4.72 2.27
CA ASN A 93 -1.17 5.38 0.99
C ASN A 93 -2.47 5.92 0.38
N ALA A 94 -3.59 5.17 0.44
CA ALA A 94 -4.89 5.66 -0.02
C ALA A 94 -5.35 6.89 0.78
N MET A 95 -5.10 6.92 2.09
CA MET A 95 -5.38 8.08 2.94
C MET A 95 -4.46 9.27 2.60
N CYS A 96 -3.16 9.04 2.38
CA CYS A 96 -2.23 10.08 1.92
C CYS A 96 -2.67 10.69 0.58
N VAL A 97 -3.07 9.85 -0.38
CA VAL A 97 -3.60 10.29 -1.67
C VAL A 97 -4.85 11.14 -1.50
N ALA A 98 -5.84 10.67 -0.72
CA ALA A 98 -7.06 11.43 -0.47
C ALA A 98 -6.79 12.79 0.19
N ALA A 99 -5.92 12.84 1.22
CA ALA A 99 -5.53 14.08 1.88
C ALA A 99 -4.82 15.03 0.89
N ALA A 100 -3.85 14.55 0.12
CA ALA A 100 -3.13 15.35 -0.86
C ALA A 100 -4.07 15.96 -1.92
N LEU A 101 -5.03 15.18 -2.43
CA LEU A 101 -5.99 15.65 -3.42
C LEU A 101 -6.87 16.78 -2.89
N VAL A 102 -7.34 16.66 -1.65
CA VAL A 102 -8.21 17.66 -1.02
C VAL A 102 -7.42 18.91 -0.64
N GLU A 103 -6.26 18.77 0.01
CA GLU A 103 -5.47 19.91 0.47
C GLU A 103 -4.79 20.69 -0.67
N THR A 104 -4.47 20.04 -1.79
CA THR A 104 -3.96 20.72 -2.98
C THR A 104 -5.06 21.26 -3.90
N GLY A 105 -6.33 21.04 -3.55
CA GLY A 105 -7.48 21.52 -4.31
C GLY A 105 -7.73 20.80 -5.65
N GLN A 106 -7.10 19.64 -5.88
CA GLN A 106 -7.42 18.78 -7.02
C GLN A 106 -8.82 18.17 -6.89
N VAL A 107 -9.22 17.87 -5.65
CA VAL A 107 -10.61 17.64 -5.27
C VAL A 107 -11.06 18.83 -4.42
N PRO A 108 -12.14 19.55 -4.79
CA PRO A 108 -12.63 20.66 -3.99
C PRO A 108 -13.03 20.20 -2.58
N MET A 109 -12.48 20.87 -1.56
CA MET A 109 -12.86 20.64 -0.16
C MET A 109 -14.29 21.14 0.09
N VAL A 110 -15.13 20.26 0.62
CA VAL A 110 -16.49 20.55 1.08
C VAL A 110 -16.57 20.22 2.57
N GLU A 111 -16.76 21.23 3.41
CA GLU A 111 -16.89 21.06 4.85
C GLU A 111 -18.34 20.70 5.26
N PRO A 112 -18.54 19.88 6.31
CA PRO A 112 -17.53 19.28 7.20
C PRO A 112 -16.97 17.95 6.68
N MET A 113 -17.41 17.49 5.51
CA MET A 113 -17.11 16.16 4.99
C MET A 113 -17.01 16.17 3.46
N THR A 114 -15.83 15.79 2.95
CA THR A 114 -15.59 15.61 1.51
C THR A 114 -15.52 14.11 1.21
N ASP A 115 -16.32 13.64 0.25
CA ASP A 115 -16.24 12.27 -0.24
C ASP A 115 -15.24 12.20 -1.42
N VAL A 116 -14.25 11.32 -1.33
CA VAL A 116 -13.25 11.05 -2.38
C VAL A 116 -13.36 9.59 -2.79
N VAL A 117 -13.54 9.34 -4.09
CA VAL A 117 -13.55 7.99 -4.68
C VAL A 117 -12.24 7.78 -5.43
N LEU A 118 -11.46 6.78 -5.02
CA LEU A 118 -10.18 6.45 -5.64
C LEU A 118 -10.28 5.10 -6.32
N GLU A 119 -9.54 4.91 -7.41
CA GLU A 119 -9.29 3.60 -7.97
C GLU A 119 -7.88 3.17 -7.61
N ALA A 120 -7.75 2.06 -6.89
CA ALA A 120 -6.48 1.36 -6.67
C ALA A 120 -6.37 0.19 -7.67
N PRO A 121 -5.19 -0.44 -7.84
CA PRO A 121 -5.08 -1.63 -8.69
C PRO A 121 -6.02 -2.78 -8.28
N ALA A 122 -6.38 -2.88 -6.99
CA ALA A 122 -7.37 -3.83 -6.47
C ALA A 122 -8.84 -3.47 -6.79
N GLY A 123 -9.09 -2.26 -7.28
CA GLY A 123 -10.43 -1.71 -7.53
C GLY A 123 -10.73 -0.43 -6.75
N VAL A 124 -12.01 -0.05 -6.77
CA VAL A 124 -12.47 1.21 -6.18
C VAL A 124 -12.47 1.16 -4.65
N VAL A 125 -11.94 2.21 -4.03
CA VAL A 125 -12.02 2.49 -2.60
C VAL A 125 -12.64 3.88 -2.37
N ARG A 126 -13.26 4.07 -1.20
CA ARG A 126 -13.96 5.33 -0.86
C ARG A 126 -13.39 5.92 0.41
N VAL A 127 -13.01 7.18 0.37
CA VAL A 127 -12.47 7.90 1.51
C VAL A 127 -13.40 9.04 1.87
N ARG A 128 -13.82 9.07 3.13
CA ARG A 128 -14.52 10.21 3.72
C ARG A 128 -13.51 11.06 4.46
N VAL A 129 -13.39 12.32 4.05
CA VAL A 129 -12.41 13.28 4.58
C VAL A 129 -13.15 14.29 5.44
N ALA A 130 -13.04 14.13 6.76
CA ALA A 130 -13.49 15.15 7.70
C ALA A 130 -12.56 16.35 7.58
N CYS A 131 -13.13 17.54 7.42
CA CYS A 131 -12.37 18.76 7.21
C CYS A 131 -13.05 19.96 7.85
N SER A 132 -12.23 20.90 8.30
CA SER A 132 -12.67 22.17 8.88
C SER A 132 -11.60 23.24 8.70
N ASN A 133 -12.04 24.50 8.55
CA ASN A 133 -11.17 25.65 8.37
C ASN A 133 -10.15 25.49 7.22
N GLY A 134 -10.52 24.81 6.15
CA GLY A 134 -9.67 24.59 4.99
C GLY A 134 -8.59 23.52 5.17
N ALA A 135 -8.66 22.68 6.20
CA ALA A 135 -7.69 21.62 6.49
C ALA A 135 -8.36 20.24 6.67
N VAL A 136 -7.60 19.17 6.43
CA VAL A 136 -8.04 17.79 6.68
C VAL A 136 -7.85 17.45 8.17
N ASP A 137 -8.91 17.00 8.84
CA ASP A 137 -8.90 16.65 10.26
C ASP A 137 -8.72 15.14 10.48
N SER A 138 -9.49 14.31 9.76
CA SER A 138 -9.40 12.84 9.83
C SER A 138 -9.99 12.19 8.58
N LEU A 139 -9.63 10.94 8.34
CA LEU A 139 -10.07 10.18 7.17
C LEU A 139 -10.70 8.85 7.59
N SER A 140 -11.70 8.40 6.84
CA SER A 140 -12.28 7.05 6.97
C SER A 140 -12.27 6.36 5.61
N LEU A 141 -11.55 5.25 5.51
CA LEU A 141 -11.41 4.45 4.29
C LEU A 141 -12.42 3.28 4.31
N THR A 142 -13.29 3.23 3.32
CA THR A 142 -13.99 2.00 2.92
C THR A 142 -13.13 1.30 1.87
N ASN A 143 -12.50 0.21 2.30
CA ASN A 143 -11.55 -0.55 1.51
C ASN A 143 -12.24 -1.56 0.57
N VAL A 144 -11.46 -2.25 -0.26
CA VAL A 144 -11.91 -3.40 -1.06
C VAL A 144 -12.38 -4.56 -0.17
N PRO A 145 -13.20 -5.50 -0.70
CA PRO A 145 -13.61 -6.69 0.04
C PRO A 145 -12.41 -7.42 0.64
N SER A 146 -12.50 -7.72 1.94
CA SER A 146 -11.47 -8.40 2.72
C SER A 146 -11.98 -9.75 3.21
N PHE A 147 -11.12 -10.77 3.24
CA PHE A 147 -11.51 -12.14 3.57
C PHE A 147 -10.37 -12.93 4.22
N VAL A 148 -10.73 -13.99 4.96
CA VAL A 148 -9.80 -14.98 5.48
C VAL A 148 -9.59 -16.05 4.42
N GLU A 149 -8.34 -16.41 4.13
CA GLU A 149 -7.98 -17.50 3.23
C GLU A 149 -7.73 -18.79 4.02
N ARG A 150 -6.95 -18.73 5.09
CA ARG A 150 -6.65 -19.86 5.98
C ARG A 150 -6.76 -19.44 7.44
N ARG A 151 -7.08 -20.40 8.31
CA ARG A 151 -7.28 -20.15 9.72
C ARG A 151 -6.69 -21.25 10.59
N ASP A 152 -6.02 -20.87 11.67
CA ASP A 152 -5.46 -21.77 12.68
C ASP A 152 -4.47 -22.80 12.07
N GLU A 153 -3.72 -22.41 11.05
CA GLU A 153 -2.73 -23.26 10.36
C GLU A 153 -1.39 -23.27 11.07
N ILE A 154 -0.60 -24.33 10.87
CA ILE A 154 0.78 -24.41 11.37
C ILE A 154 1.76 -24.17 10.23
N LEU A 155 2.59 -23.15 10.38
CA LEU A 155 3.66 -22.79 9.47
C LEU A 155 5.02 -23.18 10.09
N SER A 156 5.77 -24.05 9.43
CA SER A 156 7.14 -24.35 9.86
C SER A 156 8.10 -23.28 9.36
N VAL A 157 8.67 -22.49 10.27
CA VAL A 157 9.55 -21.35 9.95
C VAL A 157 11.00 -21.69 10.28
N PRO A 158 11.92 -21.77 9.29
CA PRO A 158 13.33 -22.07 9.54
C PRO A 158 13.97 -21.12 10.56
N GLY A 159 14.58 -21.68 11.60
CA GLY A 159 15.23 -20.92 12.68
C GLY A 159 14.30 -20.45 13.80
N ILE A 160 12.98 -20.57 13.64
CA ILE A 160 11.97 -20.20 14.66
C ILE A 160 11.23 -21.45 15.16
N GLY A 161 10.79 -22.32 14.25
CA GLY A 161 10.00 -23.52 14.57
C GLY A 161 8.58 -23.43 14.01
N ASP A 162 7.67 -24.19 14.59
CA ASP A 162 6.27 -24.21 14.18
C ASP A 162 5.51 -23.02 14.78
N VAL A 163 4.92 -22.20 13.92
CA VAL A 163 4.18 -20.98 14.27
C VAL A 163 2.74 -21.16 13.83
N ARG A 164 1.79 -20.91 14.74
CA ARG A 164 0.37 -20.89 14.38
C ARG A 164 0.03 -19.56 13.71
N VAL A 165 -0.60 -19.63 12.54
CA VAL A 165 -0.91 -18.46 11.72
C VAL A 165 -2.30 -18.53 11.10
N ASP A 166 -2.85 -17.36 10.82
CA ASP A 166 -3.96 -17.18 9.88
C ASP A 166 -3.40 -16.58 8.58
N THR A 167 -4.12 -16.72 7.46
CA THR A 167 -3.85 -15.95 6.25
C THR A 167 -5.10 -15.21 5.80
N ALA A 168 -4.93 -13.98 5.33
CA ALA A 168 -6.04 -13.12 4.98
C ALA A 168 -5.68 -12.12 3.89
N PHE A 169 -6.71 -11.55 3.28
CA PHE A 169 -6.62 -10.44 2.35
C PHE A 169 -7.33 -9.21 2.91
N GLY A 170 -6.62 -8.08 2.93
CA GLY A 170 -7.12 -6.78 3.37
C GLY A 170 -6.93 -5.68 2.32
N GLY A 171 -6.87 -6.03 1.04
CA GLY A 171 -6.34 -5.18 -0.04
C GLY A 171 -4.89 -5.51 -0.41
N ASP A 172 -4.19 -6.18 0.50
CA ASP A 172 -2.96 -6.95 0.25
C ASP A 172 -3.05 -8.28 1.02
N SER A 173 -2.12 -9.20 0.78
CA SER A 173 -2.05 -10.55 1.35
C SER A 173 -1.16 -10.62 2.59
N PHE A 174 -1.69 -11.23 3.64
CA PHE A 174 -1.07 -11.29 4.96
C PHE A 174 -0.95 -12.71 5.48
N VAL A 175 0.16 -12.98 6.17
CA VAL A 175 0.32 -14.07 7.14
C VAL A 175 0.27 -13.43 8.52
N ILE A 176 -0.67 -13.85 9.37
CA ILE A 176 -0.95 -13.22 10.65
C ILE A 176 -0.47 -14.14 11.76
N ALA A 177 0.40 -13.66 12.64
CA ALA A 177 0.99 -14.44 13.73
C ALA A 177 0.98 -13.65 15.05
N SER A 178 0.93 -14.37 16.18
CA SER A 178 1.06 -13.77 17.52
C SER A 178 2.52 -13.43 17.82
N ALA A 179 2.83 -12.18 18.15
CA ALA A 179 4.16 -11.76 18.57
C ALA A 179 4.57 -12.43 19.89
N VAL A 180 3.59 -12.69 20.78
CA VAL A 180 3.80 -13.42 22.05
C VAL A 180 4.27 -14.85 21.79
N ASP A 181 3.73 -15.53 20.77
CA ASP A 181 4.13 -16.89 20.41
C ASP A 181 5.56 -16.94 19.83
N LEU A 182 6.11 -15.78 19.46
CA LEU A 182 7.43 -15.61 18.84
C LEU A 182 8.46 -15.00 19.80
N ASP A 183 8.08 -14.76 21.07
CA ASP A 183 8.92 -14.10 22.07
C ASP A 183 9.44 -12.73 21.57
N VAL A 184 8.56 -11.94 20.94
CA VAL A 184 8.85 -10.56 20.51
C VAL A 184 7.75 -9.62 20.98
N ASP A 185 8.13 -8.44 21.48
CA ASP A 185 7.19 -7.39 21.86
C ASP A 185 6.98 -6.38 20.71
N VAL A 186 5.75 -5.91 20.53
CA VAL A 186 5.44 -4.85 19.54
C VAL A 186 5.80 -3.48 20.11
N ARG A 187 7.09 -3.15 20.06
CA ARG A 187 7.66 -1.90 20.59
C ARG A 187 8.66 -1.29 19.61
N ALA A 188 8.86 0.02 19.71
CA ALA A 188 9.77 0.75 18.83
C ALA A 188 11.22 0.23 18.92
N GLU A 189 11.65 -0.20 20.10
CA GLU A 189 13.00 -0.73 20.33
C GLU A 189 13.24 -2.05 19.58
N ASP A 190 12.18 -2.83 19.35
CA ASP A 190 12.22 -4.14 18.70
C ASP A 190 11.93 -4.08 17.19
N ALA A 191 11.75 -2.88 16.61
CA ALA A 191 11.37 -2.71 15.20
C ALA A 191 12.21 -3.53 14.22
N ARG A 192 13.54 -3.60 14.43
CA ARG A 192 14.42 -4.42 13.60
C ARG A 192 14.13 -5.93 13.74
N ARG A 193 13.96 -6.40 14.98
CA ARG A 193 13.67 -7.80 15.27
C ARG A 193 12.30 -8.20 14.72
N LEU A 194 11.30 -7.33 14.85
CA LEU A 194 9.97 -7.52 14.25
C LEU A 194 10.06 -7.64 12.73
N ALA A 195 10.83 -6.78 12.07
CA ALA A 195 11.05 -6.85 10.63
C ALA A 195 11.75 -8.15 10.19
N ASP A 196 12.80 -8.57 10.91
CA ASP A 196 13.55 -9.80 10.59
C ASP A 196 12.65 -11.05 10.79
N VAL A 197 11.88 -11.11 11.88
CA VAL A 197 10.94 -12.22 12.16
C VAL A 197 9.79 -12.22 11.16
N GLY A 198 9.21 -11.05 10.87
CA GLY A 198 8.15 -10.91 9.89
C GLY A 198 8.61 -11.37 8.50
N ARG A 199 9.84 -11.00 8.09
CA ARG A 199 10.42 -11.49 6.84
C ARG A 199 10.55 -13.01 6.82
N ALA A 200 11.08 -13.61 7.89
CA ALA A 200 11.23 -15.07 7.97
C ALA A 200 9.89 -15.81 7.87
N ILE A 201 8.84 -15.29 8.51
CA ILE A 201 7.47 -15.84 8.43
C ILE A 201 6.92 -15.71 7.02
N CYS A 202 7.02 -14.53 6.41
CA CYS A 202 6.54 -14.28 5.06
C CYS A 202 7.27 -15.17 4.03
N ASP A 203 8.58 -15.36 4.17
CA ASP A 203 9.39 -16.26 3.34
C ASP A 203 8.97 -17.71 3.48
N ALA A 204 8.80 -18.17 4.73
CA ALA A 204 8.37 -19.53 5.01
C ALA A 204 6.98 -19.81 4.41
N ALA A 205 6.05 -18.85 4.49
CA ALA A 205 4.72 -18.97 3.93
C ALA A 205 4.77 -19.03 2.39
N ASN A 206 5.51 -18.13 1.74
CA ASN A 206 5.66 -18.14 0.28
C ASN A 206 6.42 -19.37 -0.26
N ALA A 207 7.25 -20.01 0.56
CA ALA A 207 7.92 -21.25 0.19
C ALA A 207 7.01 -22.49 0.30
N GLN A 208 6.03 -22.47 1.19
CA GLN A 208 5.16 -23.61 1.50
C GLN A 208 3.80 -23.53 0.83
N TRP A 209 3.30 -22.31 0.63
CA TRP A 209 1.95 -22.02 0.16
C TRP A 209 1.97 -21.00 -0.98
N THR A 210 0.87 -20.96 -1.73
CA THR A 210 0.58 -19.92 -2.71
C THR A 210 -0.69 -19.24 -2.26
N PHE A 211 -0.67 -17.90 -2.23
CA PHE A 211 -1.86 -17.13 -1.92
C PHE A 211 -2.80 -17.13 -3.14
N GLU A 212 -4.10 -17.30 -2.94
CA GLU A 212 -5.08 -17.30 -4.05
C GLU A 212 -6.16 -16.23 -3.84
N HIS A 213 -6.10 -15.17 -4.65
CA HIS A 213 -7.18 -14.18 -4.68
C HIS A 213 -8.29 -14.59 -5.68
N PRO A 214 -9.58 -14.65 -5.26
CA PRO A 214 -10.68 -15.10 -6.13
C PRO A 214 -10.86 -14.32 -7.43
N THR A 215 -10.47 -13.04 -7.45
CA THR A 215 -10.64 -12.15 -8.61
C THR A 215 -9.34 -11.47 -9.10
N LEU A 216 -8.20 -11.72 -8.45
CA LEU A 216 -6.90 -11.14 -8.81
C LEU A 216 -5.91 -12.29 -9.05
N PRO A 217 -6.05 -13.03 -10.17
CA PRO A 217 -5.34 -14.28 -10.37
C PRO A 217 -3.81 -14.12 -10.42
N ASP A 218 -3.30 -12.92 -10.66
CA ASP A 218 -1.87 -12.62 -10.68
C ASP A 218 -1.29 -12.31 -9.30
N TRP A 219 -2.12 -12.09 -8.28
CA TRP A 219 -1.67 -11.88 -6.89
C TRP A 219 -1.55 -13.24 -6.19
N LYS A 220 -0.32 -13.78 -6.15
CA LYS A 220 -0.06 -15.18 -5.78
C LYS A 220 0.88 -15.38 -4.59
N HIS A 221 1.33 -14.30 -3.98
CA HIS A 221 2.27 -14.34 -2.85
C HIS A 221 1.67 -13.63 -1.64
N PHE A 222 2.24 -13.90 -0.47
CA PHE A 222 2.06 -13.11 0.73
C PHE A 222 3.04 -11.94 0.70
N SER A 223 2.54 -10.72 0.88
CA SER A 223 3.37 -9.52 0.92
C SER A 223 3.89 -9.28 2.33
N PHE A 224 3.03 -9.51 3.33
CA PHE A 224 3.28 -9.10 4.70
C PHE A 224 3.13 -10.25 5.69
N ALA A 225 3.96 -10.20 6.73
CA ALA A 225 3.65 -10.82 8.01
C ALA A 225 3.10 -9.74 8.96
N TYR A 226 1.91 -9.97 9.50
CA TYR A 226 1.29 -9.10 10.51
C TYR A 226 1.44 -9.74 11.89
N LEU A 227 2.28 -9.13 12.73
CA LEU A 227 2.53 -9.61 14.09
C LEU A 227 1.59 -8.91 15.07
N THR A 228 0.65 -9.65 15.65
CA THR A 228 -0.30 -9.13 16.65
C THR A 228 0.37 -9.08 18.03
N GLY A 229 0.30 -7.93 18.70
CA GLY A 229 0.72 -7.78 20.10
C GLY A 229 -0.37 -8.15 21.10
#